data_AF-A0A1A8AIU9-F1
#
_entry.id   AF-A0A1A8AIU9-F1
#
_cell.length_a   1.000
_cell.length_b   1.000
_cell.length_c   1.000
_cell.angle_alpha   90.00
_cell.angle_beta   90.00
_cell.angle_gamma   90.00
#
_symmetry.space_group_name_H-M   'P 1'
#
loop_
_entity.id
_entity.type
_entity.pdbx_description
1 polymer ?
#
loop_
_entity_poly.entity_id
_entity_poly.type
_entity_poly.pdbx_seq_one_letter_code
_entity_poly.pdbx_strand_id
1 'polypeptide(L)'
;MSLRVLSYNCRGLRLGHDAGDRARRIVVDSLLEECEILCLQETFLPKQDLDKLNCLNSKFFGVGESTTDLSTAIVRGRISGGVAVLWNKRIDAVIKPVRLDVDWCIGIQYIQNNISFVILNIYTPYEIAGNEGEYISRLAFINAFIQSHSTYSIYVVGDFNADLSDKKSQFAKHLIQLCEDNDLVLSSKVLLPKDSYTYISESWHTTSWLDHCISTADGHAALDSMSIKYGVTVSDHIPLAFSINVEQLPSTMGVNYVNNYDNIKLEWAALSDKDISGYSYNTDQYLNNISVAKEAILCKDVNCKNLEHKRELCSMYDAIVDVLYESGKPFHVKGKHKQKLHIRLGWKEHIAMYQDEARVAFKLWDMIGRPKQGLEFEQKKQEIVQMPDTSMLFVLY
;
A
#
# COMPACT_ATOMS: atom_id res chain seq x y z
N MET A 1 20.78 -2.54 -6.01
CA MET A 1 20.56 -3.63 -5.03
C MET A 1 19.19 -4.21 -5.30
N SER A 2 19.07 -5.53 -5.44
CA SER A 2 17.77 -6.19 -5.63
C SER A 2 17.34 -6.86 -4.32
N LEU A 3 16.12 -6.57 -3.86
CA LEU A 3 15.52 -7.14 -2.66
C LEU A 3 14.47 -8.18 -3.05
N ARG A 4 14.62 -9.39 -2.54
CA ARG A 4 13.74 -10.50 -2.84
C ARG A 4 12.64 -10.62 -1.80
N VAL A 5 11.40 -10.53 -2.28
CA VAL A 5 10.18 -10.57 -1.50
C VAL A 5 9.37 -11.80 -1.88
N LEU A 6 8.91 -12.54 -0.88
CA LEU A 6 8.07 -13.71 -1.05
C LEU A 6 6.74 -13.50 -0.32
N SER A 7 5.65 -14.01 -0.87
CA SER A 7 4.34 -14.06 -0.24
C SER A 7 3.80 -15.49 -0.24
N TYR A 8 3.25 -15.93 0.89
CA TYR A 8 2.79 -17.30 1.04
C TYR A 8 1.65 -17.42 2.07
N ASN A 9 0.48 -17.88 1.62
CA ASN A 9 -0.56 -18.33 2.53
C ASN A 9 -0.14 -19.69 3.10
N CYS A 10 0.19 -19.69 4.39
CA CYS A 10 0.81 -20.84 5.06
C CYS A 10 -0.21 -21.76 5.74
N ARG A 11 -1.50 -21.39 5.74
CA ARG A 11 -2.61 -22.16 6.31
C ARG A 11 -2.31 -22.73 7.71
N GLY A 12 -1.76 -21.88 8.57
CA GLY A 12 -1.40 -22.15 9.95
C GLY A 12 0.10 -22.29 10.16
N LEU A 13 0.68 -21.28 10.82
CA LEU A 13 2.10 -21.25 11.15
C LEU A 13 2.37 -21.95 12.50
N ARG A 14 3.39 -22.81 12.52
CA ARG A 14 3.90 -23.43 13.77
C ARG A 14 5.19 -22.74 14.20
N LEU A 15 5.23 -22.24 15.44
CA LEU A 15 6.36 -21.47 15.94
C LEU A 15 7.35 -22.28 16.79
N GLY A 16 7.02 -23.51 17.17
CA GLY A 16 7.92 -24.33 17.99
C GLY A 16 9.08 -24.93 17.18
N HIS A 17 10.03 -25.55 17.88
CA HIS A 17 11.30 -25.99 17.31
C HIS A 17 11.47 -27.50 17.24
N ASP A 18 10.47 -28.26 17.68
CA ASP A 18 10.50 -29.72 17.59
C ASP A 18 10.40 -30.19 16.14
N ALA A 19 10.66 -31.48 15.92
CA ALA A 19 10.66 -32.06 14.58
C ALA A 19 9.28 -31.98 13.89
N GLY A 20 8.19 -32.05 14.66
CA GLY A 20 6.84 -31.96 14.13
C GLY A 20 6.47 -30.55 13.68
N ASP A 21 6.85 -29.54 14.47
CA ASP A 21 6.70 -28.14 14.11
C ASP A 21 7.50 -27.80 12.86
N ARG A 22 8.77 -28.23 12.79
CA ARG A 22 9.64 -28.03 11.63
C ARG A 22 9.07 -28.68 10.38
N ALA A 23 8.57 -29.91 10.48
CA ALA A 23 7.93 -30.59 9.36
C ALA A 23 6.70 -29.82 8.84
N ARG A 24 5.90 -29.24 9.74
CA ARG A 24 4.69 -28.48 9.38
C ARG A 24 4.98 -27.09 8.80
N ARG A 25 6.17 -26.54 9.03
CA ARG A 25 6.58 -25.24 8.46
C ARG A 25 7.73 -25.35 7.46
N ILE A 26 8.02 -26.55 6.95
CA ILE A 26 9.18 -26.81 6.09
C ILE A 26 9.25 -25.85 4.88
N VAL A 27 8.08 -25.50 4.32
CA VAL A 27 7.98 -24.52 3.23
C VAL A 27 8.45 -23.16 3.72
N VAL A 28 7.93 -22.66 4.84
CA VAL A 28 8.33 -21.37 5.43
C VAL A 28 9.83 -21.34 5.74
N ASP A 29 10.36 -22.40 6.35
CA ASP A 29 11.79 -22.50 6.66
C ASP A 29 12.65 -22.43 5.37
N SER A 30 12.23 -23.09 4.29
CA SER A 30 12.88 -23.03 2.97
C SER A 30 12.81 -21.62 2.35
N LEU A 31 11.64 -20.98 2.39
CA LEU A 31 11.46 -19.63 1.83
C LEU A 31 12.32 -18.58 2.54
N LEU A 32 12.54 -18.72 3.86
CA LEU A 32 13.42 -17.84 4.63
C LEU A 32 14.89 -17.92 4.22
N GLU A 33 15.32 -18.98 3.52
CA GLU A 33 16.67 -19.07 2.96
C GLU A 33 16.82 -18.34 1.63
N GLU A 34 15.69 -18.04 0.96
CA GLU A 34 15.65 -17.50 -0.40
C GLU A 34 15.22 -16.03 -0.49
N CYS A 35 14.95 -15.36 0.63
CA CYS A 35 14.38 -14.03 0.63
C CYS A 35 15.01 -13.08 1.65
N GLU A 36 14.82 -11.78 1.43
CA GLU A 36 15.05 -10.76 2.43
C GLU A 36 13.76 -10.43 3.20
N ILE A 37 12.60 -10.57 2.55
CA ILE A 37 11.28 -10.27 3.13
C ILE A 37 10.31 -11.42 2.80
N LEU A 38 9.58 -11.91 3.80
CA LEU A 38 8.56 -12.94 3.68
C LEU A 38 7.23 -12.46 4.26
N CYS A 39 6.21 -12.38 3.42
CA CYS A 39 4.82 -12.10 3.77
C CYS A 39 4.08 -13.43 3.96
N LEU A 40 3.44 -13.61 5.12
CA LEU A 40 2.68 -14.81 5.46
C LEU A 40 1.20 -14.47 5.70
N GLN A 41 0.31 -15.26 5.14
CA GLN A 41 -1.14 -15.19 5.38
C GLN A 41 -1.64 -16.45 6.07
N GLU A 42 -2.83 -16.36 6.68
CA GLU A 42 -3.44 -17.40 7.50
C GLU A 42 -2.48 -17.99 8.53
N THR A 43 -1.83 -17.11 9.30
CA THR A 43 -0.87 -17.57 10.32
C THR A 43 -1.55 -18.37 11.43
N PHE A 44 -2.85 -18.13 11.69
CA PHE A 44 -3.63 -18.73 12.77
C PHE A 44 -3.01 -18.58 14.16
N LEU A 45 -2.16 -17.57 14.34
CA LEU A 45 -1.54 -17.27 15.61
C LEU A 45 -2.47 -16.38 16.44
N PRO A 46 -2.59 -16.60 17.75
CA PRO A 46 -3.19 -15.62 18.65
C PRO A 46 -2.26 -14.42 18.86
N LYS A 47 -2.82 -13.29 19.31
CA LYS A 47 -2.03 -12.09 19.64
C LYS A 47 -0.86 -12.37 20.58
N GLN A 48 -1.05 -13.28 21.55
CA GLN A 48 -0.06 -13.69 22.55
C GLN A 48 1.17 -14.40 21.96
N ASP A 49 1.04 -14.97 20.76
CA ASP A 49 2.12 -15.71 20.12
C ASP A 49 2.86 -14.91 19.04
N LEU A 50 2.41 -13.69 18.73
CA LEU A 50 3.02 -12.87 17.68
C LEU A 50 4.49 -12.54 17.97
N ASP A 51 4.84 -12.31 19.24
CA ASP A 51 6.23 -12.03 19.63
C ASP A 51 7.18 -13.20 19.33
N LYS A 52 6.64 -14.43 19.33
CA LYS A 52 7.39 -15.66 19.04
C LYS A 52 7.77 -15.78 17.56
N LEU A 53 7.25 -14.93 16.67
CA LEU A 53 7.73 -14.84 15.27
C LEU A 53 9.24 -14.57 15.22
N ASN A 54 9.79 -13.83 16.18
CA ASN A 54 11.22 -13.55 16.29
C ASN A 54 12.08 -14.76 16.69
N CYS A 55 11.45 -15.84 17.15
CA CYS A 55 12.12 -17.10 17.45
C CYS A 55 12.16 -18.03 16.23
N LEU A 56 11.34 -17.80 15.20
CA LEU A 56 11.16 -18.71 14.06
C LEU A 56 12.49 -19.02 13.34
N ASN A 57 13.28 -17.97 13.10
CA ASN A 57 14.60 -18.06 12.45
C ASN A 57 15.54 -17.00 13.02
N SER A 58 16.76 -17.40 13.38
CA SER A 58 17.73 -16.53 14.04
C SER A 58 18.19 -15.34 13.18
N LYS A 59 18.03 -15.42 11.86
CA LYS A 59 18.39 -14.37 10.89
C LYS A 59 17.27 -13.39 10.59
N PHE A 60 16.06 -13.60 11.12
CA PHE A 60 14.89 -12.79 10.79
C PHE A 60 14.29 -12.14 12.04
N PHE A 61 13.72 -10.96 11.83
CA PHE A 61 12.70 -10.41 12.73
C PHE A 61 11.33 -10.66 12.12
N GLY A 62 10.29 -10.62 12.95
CA GLY A 62 8.93 -10.86 12.54
C GLY A 62 7.93 -10.01 13.30
N VAL A 63 6.90 -9.58 12.57
CA VAL A 63 5.80 -8.78 13.07
C VAL A 63 4.51 -9.31 12.45
N GLY A 64 3.41 -9.34 13.18
CA GLY A 64 2.14 -9.86 12.65
C GLY A 64 0.92 -9.33 13.36
N GLU A 65 -0.24 -9.50 12.73
CA GLU A 65 -1.56 -9.16 13.23
C GLU A 65 -2.41 -10.42 13.37
N SER A 66 -3.35 -10.40 14.32
CA SER A 66 -4.23 -11.55 14.61
C SER A 66 -5.65 -11.11 14.90
N THR A 67 -6.59 -11.92 14.42
CA THR A 67 -8.03 -11.81 14.68
C THR A 67 -8.38 -12.12 16.14
N THR A 68 -7.50 -12.85 16.84
CA THR A 68 -7.85 -13.54 18.07
C THR A 68 -6.96 -13.15 19.24
N ASP A 69 -7.60 -12.65 20.29
CA ASP A 69 -6.99 -12.34 21.56
C ASP A 69 -7.44 -13.35 22.63
N LEU A 70 -6.54 -14.22 23.07
CA LEU A 70 -6.86 -15.26 24.07
C LEU A 70 -7.17 -14.70 25.46
N SER A 71 -6.89 -13.41 25.70
CA SER A 71 -7.21 -12.76 26.97
C SER A 71 -8.68 -12.34 27.06
N THR A 72 -9.39 -12.23 25.93
CA THR A 72 -10.75 -11.67 25.89
C THR A 72 -11.84 -12.75 25.82
N ALA A 73 -11.55 -13.93 25.27
CA ALA A 73 -12.51 -15.02 25.19
C ALA A 73 -11.86 -16.40 25.01
N ILE A 74 -12.60 -17.47 25.39
CA ILE A 74 -12.25 -18.85 25.05
C ILE A 74 -12.55 -19.08 23.57
N VAL A 75 -11.54 -19.42 22.80
CA VAL A 75 -11.66 -19.73 21.37
C VAL A 75 -12.21 -21.14 21.19
N ARG A 76 -13.32 -21.28 20.47
CA ARG A 76 -13.82 -22.57 20.00
C ARG A 76 -13.37 -22.82 18.57
N GLY A 77 -12.57 -23.86 18.35
CA GLY A 77 -12.05 -24.23 17.03
C GLY A 77 -10.66 -23.67 16.74
N ARG A 78 -10.28 -23.63 15.46
CA ARG A 78 -9.02 -23.03 15.02
C ARG A 78 -9.17 -21.51 14.93
N ILE A 79 -8.12 -20.79 15.31
CA ILE A 79 -7.98 -19.36 15.04
C ILE A 79 -8.03 -19.18 13.51
N SER A 80 -8.81 -18.21 13.04
CA SER A 80 -8.93 -17.90 11.61
C SER A 80 -8.09 -16.67 11.25
N GLY A 81 -7.57 -16.64 10.02
CA GLY A 81 -6.83 -15.49 9.47
C GLY A 81 -5.49 -15.21 10.14
N GLY A 82 -5.17 -13.92 10.29
CA GLY A 82 -3.89 -13.42 10.78
C GLY A 82 -2.83 -13.36 9.68
N VAL A 83 -2.02 -12.31 9.73
CA VAL A 83 -0.97 -12.01 8.76
C VAL A 83 0.35 -11.72 9.47
N ALA A 84 1.48 -12.03 8.85
CA ALA A 84 2.80 -11.70 9.38
C ALA A 84 3.76 -11.28 8.28
N VAL A 85 4.72 -10.42 8.62
CA VAL A 85 5.86 -10.09 7.76
C VAL A 85 7.12 -10.39 8.54
N LEU A 86 8.01 -11.16 7.92
CA LEU A 86 9.36 -11.40 8.41
C LEU A 86 10.36 -10.70 7.50
N TRP A 87 11.42 -10.14 8.07
CA TRP A 87 12.52 -9.55 7.31
C TRP A 87 13.87 -9.96 7.87
N ASN A 88 14.85 -10.06 6.98
CA ASN A 88 16.21 -10.42 7.33
C ASN A 88 16.84 -9.31 8.18
N LYS A 89 17.48 -9.68 9.30
CA LYS A 89 18.12 -8.74 10.23
C LYS A 89 19.17 -7.84 9.57
N ARG A 90 19.74 -8.25 8.43
CA ARG A 90 20.68 -7.45 7.64
C ARG A 90 20.07 -6.15 7.10
N ILE A 91 18.76 -6.14 6.86
CA ILE A 91 18.03 -4.96 6.36
C ILE A 91 17.23 -4.27 7.47
N ASP A 92 17.37 -4.69 8.73
CA ASP A 92 16.57 -4.16 9.84
C ASP A 92 16.68 -2.63 10.00
N ALA A 93 17.90 -2.09 9.85
CA ALA A 93 18.15 -0.65 10.00
C ALA A 93 17.38 0.24 9.02
N VAL A 94 16.88 -0.34 7.92
CA VAL A 94 16.12 0.36 6.87
C VAL A 94 14.66 -0.08 6.82
N ILE A 95 14.20 -0.95 7.72
CA ILE A 95 12.81 -1.41 7.80
C ILE A 95 12.08 -0.76 8.98
N LYS A 96 10.85 -0.32 8.72
CA LYS A 96 9.90 0.12 9.74
C LYS A 96 8.59 -0.65 9.61
N PRO A 97 8.12 -1.37 10.64
CA PRO A 97 6.80 -1.97 10.61
C PRO A 97 5.70 -0.92 10.44
N VAL A 98 4.72 -1.20 9.59
CA VAL A 98 3.52 -0.40 9.37
C VAL A 98 2.33 -1.17 9.93
N ARG A 99 1.80 -0.69 11.06
CA ARG A 99 0.62 -1.24 11.72
C ARG A 99 -0.61 -0.48 11.22
N LEU A 100 -1.62 -1.20 10.76
CA LEU A 100 -2.84 -0.64 10.15
C LEU A 100 -4.09 -0.83 11.04
N ASP A 101 -3.90 -1.34 12.25
CA ASP A 101 -4.97 -1.62 13.24
C ASP A 101 -6.09 -2.52 12.69
N VAL A 102 -5.73 -3.46 11.82
CA VAL A 102 -6.60 -4.50 11.27
C VAL A 102 -5.92 -5.86 11.35
N ASP A 103 -6.70 -6.94 11.41
CA ASP A 103 -6.19 -8.31 11.58
C ASP A 103 -5.81 -9.03 10.27
N TRP A 104 -6.10 -8.40 9.13
CA TRP A 104 -5.98 -8.98 7.79
C TRP A 104 -4.94 -8.26 6.91
N CYS A 105 -4.32 -7.20 7.41
CA CYS A 105 -3.31 -6.44 6.70
C CYS A 105 -2.21 -5.95 7.65
N ILE A 106 -0.96 -6.10 7.25
CA ILE A 106 0.20 -5.55 7.93
C ILE A 106 1.24 -5.15 6.89
N GLY A 107 2.00 -4.09 7.15
CA GLY A 107 3.02 -3.64 6.21
C GLY A 107 4.41 -3.50 6.81
N ILE A 108 5.36 -3.26 5.93
CA ILE A 108 6.67 -2.71 6.25
C ILE A 108 6.96 -1.56 5.29
N GLN A 109 7.67 -0.55 5.79
CA GLN A 109 8.23 0.53 5.00
C GLN A 109 9.74 0.38 4.97
N TYR A 110 10.30 0.31 3.76
CA TYR A 110 11.73 0.38 3.53
C TYR A 110 12.13 1.85 3.37
N ILE A 111 13.20 2.29 4.03
CA ILE A 111 13.72 3.66 3.92
C ILE A 111 15.24 3.63 3.92
N GLN A 112 15.86 4.01 2.80
CA GLN A 112 17.31 4.12 2.67
C GLN A 112 17.69 5.20 1.65
N ASN A 113 18.63 6.10 1.99
CA ASN A 113 19.22 7.05 1.03
C ASN A 113 18.19 7.79 0.16
N ASN A 114 17.16 8.36 0.79
CA ASN A 114 16.05 9.05 0.11
C ASN A 114 15.18 8.18 -0.77
N ILE A 115 15.33 6.87 -0.73
CA ILE A 115 14.44 5.91 -1.37
C ILE A 115 13.54 5.35 -0.29
N SER A 116 12.26 5.24 -0.59
CA SER A 116 11.29 4.60 0.28
C SER A 116 10.30 3.83 -0.57
N PHE A 117 9.88 2.68 -0.06
CA PHE A 117 8.77 1.91 -0.61
C PHE A 117 8.02 1.21 0.53
N VAL A 118 6.77 0.85 0.28
CA VAL A 118 5.94 0.09 1.23
C VAL A 118 5.56 -1.25 0.63
N ILE A 119 5.63 -2.30 1.44
CA ILE A 119 4.99 -3.58 1.13
C ILE A 119 3.86 -3.78 2.14
N LEU A 120 2.64 -3.92 1.66
CA LEU A 120 1.49 -4.38 2.43
C LEU A 120 1.29 -5.87 2.16
N ASN A 121 1.31 -6.65 3.22
CA ASN A 121 0.87 -8.04 3.23
C ASN A 121 -0.62 -8.09 3.59
N ILE A 122 -1.44 -8.68 2.72
CA ILE A 122 -2.88 -8.80 2.93
C ILE A 122 -3.37 -10.24 2.88
N TYR A 123 -4.50 -10.47 3.54
CA TYR A 123 -5.36 -11.64 3.38
C TYR A 123 -6.80 -11.14 3.23
N THR A 124 -7.50 -11.47 2.16
CA THR A 124 -8.90 -11.06 1.93
C THR A 124 -9.85 -12.25 2.15
N PRO A 125 -11.17 -12.03 2.36
CA PRO A 125 -12.09 -13.15 2.51
C PRO A 125 -12.19 -13.96 1.22
N TYR A 126 -12.52 -15.25 1.33
CA TYR A 126 -12.76 -16.12 0.18
C TYR A 126 -14.01 -15.70 -0.62
N GLU A 127 -14.01 -15.98 -1.92
CA GLU A 127 -15.07 -15.55 -2.83
C GLU A 127 -16.39 -16.32 -2.62
N ILE A 128 -17.33 -15.63 -1.98
CA ILE A 128 -18.77 -15.96 -1.94
C ILE A 128 -19.59 -14.67 -1.88
N ALA A 129 -20.84 -14.73 -2.33
CA ALA A 129 -21.74 -13.56 -2.32
C ALA A 129 -21.87 -12.89 -0.94
N GLY A 130 -21.83 -13.67 0.14
CA GLY A 130 -21.90 -13.14 1.51
C GLY A 130 -20.68 -12.34 1.97
N ASN A 131 -19.53 -12.52 1.31
CA ASN A 131 -18.26 -11.86 1.65
C ASN A 131 -17.95 -10.65 0.77
N GLU A 132 -18.72 -10.42 -0.31
CA GLU A 132 -18.43 -9.38 -1.30
C GLU A 132 -18.34 -7.98 -0.70
N GLY A 133 -19.27 -7.61 0.19
CA GLY A 133 -19.21 -6.31 0.88
C GLY A 133 -17.97 -6.14 1.75
N GLU A 134 -17.51 -7.21 2.41
CA GLU A 134 -16.28 -7.18 3.20
C GLU A 134 -15.05 -7.08 2.29
N TYR A 135 -15.04 -7.80 1.16
CA TYR A 135 -13.98 -7.73 0.16
C TYR A 135 -13.82 -6.31 -0.39
N ILE A 136 -14.90 -5.69 -0.85
CA ILE A 136 -14.92 -4.30 -1.35
C ILE A 136 -14.43 -3.33 -0.27
N SER A 137 -14.86 -3.51 0.98
CA SER A 137 -14.40 -2.67 2.09
C SER A 137 -12.88 -2.77 2.32
N ARG A 138 -12.29 -3.98 2.19
CA ARG A 138 -10.84 -4.18 2.27
C ARG A 138 -10.10 -3.52 1.10
N LEU A 139 -10.63 -3.62 -0.12
CA LEU A 139 -10.08 -2.93 -1.29
C LEU A 139 -10.11 -1.40 -1.13
N ALA A 140 -11.24 -0.85 -0.66
CA ALA A 140 -11.36 0.58 -0.40
C ALA A 140 -10.39 1.06 0.70
N PHE A 141 -10.17 0.25 1.73
CA PHE A 141 -9.17 0.52 2.77
C PHE A 141 -7.74 0.58 2.20
N ILE A 142 -7.38 -0.40 1.37
CA ILE A 142 -6.08 -0.43 0.67
C ILE A 142 -5.91 0.82 -0.19
N ASN A 143 -6.95 1.20 -0.95
CA ASN A 143 -6.90 2.40 -1.77
C ASN A 143 -6.67 3.67 -0.93
N ALA A 144 -7.45 3.84 0.14
CA ALA A 144 -7.31 4.97 1.04
C ALA A 144 -5.90 5.04 1.66
N PHE A 145 -5.29 3.89 1.98
CA PHE A 145 -3.90 3.84 2.41
C PHE A 145 -2.97 4.33 1.30
N ILE A 146 -3.08 3.79 0.09
CA ILE A 146 -2.22 4.17 -1.05
C ILE A 146 -2.29 5.68 -1.30
N GLN A 147 -3.50 6.24 -1.39
CA GLN A 147 -3.73 7.66 -1.68
C GLN A 147 -3.23 8.60 -0.57
N SER A 148 -3.19 8.13 0.69
CA SER A 148 -2.73 8.94 1.83
C SER A 148 -1.26 8.76 2.16
N HIS A 149 -0.58 7.78 1.55
CA HIS A 149 0.80 7.47 1.89
C HIS A 149 1.78 8.45 1.24
N SER A 150 2.86 8.74 1.96
CA SER A 150 3.88 9.71 1.51
C SER A 150 4.84 9.18 0.43
N THR A 151 4.77 7.90 0.10
CA THR A 151 5.69 7.22 -0.81
C THR A 151 4.95 6.81 -2.07
N TYR A 152 5.59 7.02 -3.22
CA TYR A 152 5.01 6.72 -4.52
C TYR A 152 5.16 5.25 -4.94
N SER A 153 6.05 4.50 -4.30
CA SER A 153 6.28 3.07 -4.58
C SER A 153 5.64 2.20 -3.50
N ILE A 154 4.47 1.63 -3.81
CA ILE A 154 3.72 0.77 -2.89
C ILE A 154 3.43 -0.55 -3.59
N TYR A 155 3.65 -1.64 -2.88
CA TYR A 155 3.32 -3.00 -3.27
C TYR A 155 2.27 -3.52 -2.30
N VAL A 156 1.18 -4.08 -2.80
CA VAL A 156 0.20 -4.81 -2.00
C VAL A 156 0.19 -6.24 -2.51
N VAL A 157 0.62 -7.15 -1.65
CA VAL A 157 0.84 -8.55 -1.97
C VAL A 157 0.15 -9.44 -0.96
N GLY A 158 -0.36 -10.57 -1.40
CA GLY A 158 -0.95 -11.56 -0.52
C GLY A 158 -2.00 -12.39 -1.23
N ASP A 159 -2.81 -13.05 -0.43
CA ASP A 159 -3.95 -13.81 -0.89
C ASP A 159 -5.15 -12.87 -1.01
N PHE A 160 -5.47 -12.52 -2.26
CA PHE A 160 -6.61 -11.70 -2.62
C PHE A 160 -7.89 -12.52 -2.78
N ASN A 161 -7.82 -13.85 -2.75
CA ASN A 161 -8.98 -14.72 -2.94
C ASN A 161 -9.82 -14.35 -4.18
N ALA A 162 -9.17 -13.83 -5.22
CA ALA A 162 -9.80 -13.22 -6.38
C ALA A 162 -9.27 -13.89 -7.65
N ASP A 163 -9.97 -14.89 -8.17
CA ASP A 163 -9.42 -15.71 -9.25
C ASP A 163 -9.38 -14.98 -10.60
N LEU A 164 -8.22 -14.44 -10.97
CA LEU A 164 -8.02 -13.75 -12.26
C LEU A 164 -8.17 -14.68 -13.48
N SER A 165 -8.10 -16.00 -13.28
CA SER A 165 -8.29 -16.98 -14.35
C SER A 165 -9.79 -17.22 -14.65
N ASP A 166 -10.68 -16.94 -13.68
CA ASP A 166 -12.12 -17.09 -13.84
C ASP A 166 -12.80 -15.76 -14.21
N LYS A 167 -13.29 -15.67 -15.45
CA LYS A 167 -14.08 -14.51 -15.93
C LYS A 167 -15.39 -14.28 -15.16
N LYS A 168 -15.86 -15.27 -14.40
CA LYS A 168 -17.06 -15.17 -13.58
C LYS A 168 -16.77 -14.67 -12.17
N SER A 169 -15.51 -14.68 -11.74
CA SER A 169 -15.10 -14.17 -10.44
C SER A 169 -15.49 -12.70 -10.31
N GLN A 170 -16.34 -12.41 -9.32
CA GLN A 170 -16.69 -11.04 -8.95
C GLN A 170 -15.54 -10.37 -8.21
N PHE A 171 -14.80 -11.12 -7.39
CA PHE A 171 -13.67 -10.57 -6.64
C PHE A 171 -12.53 -10.15 -7.57
N ALA A 172 -12.28 -10.92 -8.64
CA ALA A 172 -11.36 -10.55 -9.70
C ALA A 172 -11.80 -9.27 -10.43
N LYS A 173 -13.10 -9.11 -10.72
CA LYS A 173 -13.62 -7.90 -11.36
C LYS A 173 -13.42 -6.68 -10.48
N HIS A 174 -13.75 -6.77 -9.19
CA HIS A 174 -13.54 -5.68 -8.23
C HIS A 174 -12.06 -5.32 -8.09
N LEU A 175 -11.16 -6.32 -8.09
CA LEU A 175 -9.72 -6.07 -8.05
C LEU A 175 -9.21 -5.38 -9.31
N ILE A 176 -9.66 -5.81 -10.49
CA ILE A 176 -9.31 -5.19 -11.77
C ILE A 176 -9.84 -3.76 -11.81
N GLN A 177 -11.10 -3.54 -11.42
CA GLN A 177 -11.72 -2.22 -11.38
C GLN A 177 -10.97 -1.28 -10.43
N LEU A 178 -10.59 -1.74 -9.24
CA LEU A 178 -9.74 -0.97 -8.32
C LEU A 178 -8.45 -0.51 -9.00
N CYS A 179 -7.81 -1.39 -9.76
CA CYS A 179 -6.56 -1.07 -10.44
C CYS A 179 -6.77 -0.04 -11.55
N GLU A 180 -7.82 -0.21 -12.36
CA GLU A 180 -8.17 0.69 -13.47
C GLU A 180 -8.57 2.08 -12.95
N ASP A 181 -9.34 2.17 -11.88
CA ASP A 181 -9.84 3.44 -11.34
C ASP A 181 -8.76 4.27 -10.60
N ASN A 182 -7.67 3.65 -10.19
CA ASN A 182 -6.65 4.27 -9.34
C ASN A 182 -5.24 4.22 -9.94
N ASP A 183 -5.13 3.97 -11.24
CA ASP A 183 -3.87 3.88 -11.98
C ASP A 183 -2.86 2.90 -11.33
N LEU A 184 -3.37 1.81 -10.74
CA LEU A 184 -2.55 0.75 -10.18
C LEU A 184 -2.26 -0.31 -11.24
N VAL A 185 -1.07 -0.90 -11.14
CA VAL A 185 -0.66 -2.00 -12.00
C VAL A 185 -0.89 -3.32 -11.25
N LEU A 186 -1.70 -4.20 -11.84
CA LEU A 186 -1.82 -5.59 -11.41
C LEU A 186 -0.58 -6.37 -11.84
N SER A 187 0.54 -6.10 -11.16
CA SER A 187 1.90 -6.56 -11.48
C SER A 187 2.00 -8.06 -11.68
N SER A 188 1.28 -8.86 -10.89
CA SER A 188 1.21 -10.31 -11.07
C SER A 188 0.62 -10.69 -12.43
N LYS A 189 -0.45 -10.04 -12.89
CA LYS A 189 -1.05 -10.30 -14.21
C LYS A 189 -0.15 -9.85 -15.37
N VAL A 190 0.65 -8.80 -15.16
CA VAL A 190 1.56 -8.26 -16.18
C VAL A 190 2.81 -9.12 -16.34
N LEU A 191 3.42 -9.55 -15.24
CA LEU A 191 4.74 -10.18 -15.23
C LEU A 191 4.71 -11.71 -15.24
N LEU A 192 3.61 -12.34 -14.81
CA LEU A 192 3.50 -13.79 -14.79
C LEU A 192 2.83 -14.35 -16.06
N PRO A 193 3.11 -15.61 -16.43
CA PRO A 193 2.41 -16.30 -17.51
C PRO A 193 0.88 -16.34 -17.32
N LYS A 194 0.12 -16.32 -18.41
CA LYS A 194 -1.36 -16.30 -18.37
C LYS A 194 -1.99 -17.56 -17.77
N ASP A 195 -1.28 -18.67 -17.81
CA ASP A 195 -1.66 -19.98 -17.26
C ASP A 195 -1.17 -20.18 -15.81
N SER A 196 -0.74 -19.10 -15.16
CA SER A 196 -0.32 -19.12 -13.76
C SER A 196 -1.47 -19.46 -12.81
N TYR A 197 -1.14 -20.16 -11.73
CA TYR A 197 -2.03 -20.44 -10.62
C TYR A 197 -1.23 -20.47 -9.32
N THR A 198 -1.87 -20.09 -8.23
CA THR A 198 -1.22 -20.04 -6.90
C THR A 198 -1.98 -20.85 -5.86
N TYR A 199 -3.11 -21.44 -6.22
CA TYR A 199 -3.93 -22.28 -5.38
C TYR A 199 -4.31 -23.57 -6.09
N ILE A 200 -4.25 -24.69 -5.37
CA ILE A 200 -4.64 -26.02 -5.80
C ILE A 200 -5.75 -26.53 -4.88
N SER A 201 -6.91 -26.79 -5.47
CA SER A 201 -8.01 -27.44 -4.79
C SER A 201 -7.90 -28.95 -4.93
N GLU A 202 -7.44 -29.64 -3.88
CA GLU A 202 -7.36 -31.11 -3.89
C GLU A 202 -8.75 -31.76 -4.05
N SER A 203 -9.76 -31.21 -3.37
CA SER A 203 -11.13 -31.75 -3.38
C SER A 203 -11.79 -31.72 -4.76
N TRP A 204 -11.42 -30.75 -5.59
CA TRP A 204 -12.04 -30.52 -6.90
C TRP A 204 -11.08 -30.79 -8.07
N HIS A 205 -9.81 -31.09 -7.78
CA HIS A 205 -8.74 -31.22 -8.78
C HIS A 205 -8.66 -30.01 -9.73
N THR A 206 -8.87 -28.81 -9.20
CA THR A 206 -8.82 -27.54 -9.93
C THR A 206 -7.72 -26.65 -9.39
N THR A 207 -7.33 -25.67 -10.19
CA THR A 207 -6.36 -24.63 -9.81
C THR A 207 -6.99 -23.26 -9.97
N SER A 208 -6.59 -22.32 -9.12
CA SER A 208 -7.02 -20.92 -9.15
C SER A 208 -5.82 -20.00 -8.95
N TRP A 209 -5.92 -18.77 -9.46
CA TRP A 209 -4.89 -17.75 -9.22
C TRP A 209 -5.43 -16.75 -8.20
N LEU A 210 -5.11 -16.97 -6.92
CA LEU A 210 -5.68 -16.21 -5.80
C LEU A 210 -4.68 -15.22 -5.18
N ASP A 211 -3.38 -15.50 -5.31
CA ASP A 211 -2.31 -14.71 -4.74
C ASP A 211 -1.77 -13.73 -5.78
N HIS A 212 -1.79 -12.45 -5.43
CA HIS A 212 -1.48 -11.36 -6.36
C HIS A 212 -0.55 -10.33 -5.75
N CYS A 213 0.05 -9.55 -6.65
CA CYS A 213 0.76 -8.34 -6.33
C CYS A 213 0.17 -7.22 -7.19
N ILE A 214 -0.43 -6.21 -6.55
CA ILE A 214 -0.72 -4.91 -7.18
C ILE A 214 0.33 -3.91 -6.72
N SER A 215 0.62 -2.91 -7.55
CA SER A 215 1.53 -1.85 -7.18
C SER A 215 1.17 -0.54 -7.86
N THR A 216 1.66 0.56 -7.31
CA THR A 216 1.70 1.83 -8.04
C THR A 216 2.59 1.72 -9.28
N ALA A 217 2.45 2.63 -10.23
CA ALA A 217 3.25 2.64 -11.46
C ALA A 217 4.77 2.66 -11.18
N ASP A 218 5.23 3.51 -10.25
CA ASP A 218 6.63 3.56 -9.86
C ASP A 218 7.09 2.27 -9.16
N GLY A 219 6.22 1.69 -8.34
CA GLY A 219 6.48 0.38 -7.73
C GLY A 219 6.67 -0.70 -8.80
N HIS A 220 5.77 -0.74 -9.78
CA HIS A 220 5.84 -1.70 -10.89
C HIS A 220 7.12 -1.54 -11.71
N ALA A 221 7.49 -0.30 -12.05
CA ALA A 221 8.67 -0.01 -12.84
C ALA A 221 9.97 -0.49 -12.18
N ALA A 222 10.00 -0.60 -10.85
CA ALA A 222 11.14 -1.09 -10.09
C ALA A 222 11.14 -2.63 -9.87
N LEU A 223 10.19 -3.38 -10.43
CA LEU A 223 10.19 -4.84 -10.34
C LEU A 223 11.14 -5.45 -11.39
N ASP A 224 12.18 -6.16 -10.93
CA ASP A 224 13.10 -6.87 -11.83
C ASP A 224 12.48 -8.16 -12.39
N SER A 225 11.75 -8.90 -11.55
CA SER A 225 11.19 -10.21 -11.90
C SER A 225 10.07 -10.62 -10.96
N MET A 226 9.19 -11.51 -11.45
CA MET A 226 8.16 -12.18 -10.66
C MET A 226 8.04 -13.65 -11.08
N SER A 227 7.83 -14.55 -10.12
CA SER A 227 7.72 -15.99 -10.35
C SER A 227 6.84 -16.66 -9.30
N ILE A 228 6.26 -17.81 -9.65
CA ILE A 228 5.53 -18.69 -8.72
C ILE A 228 6.41 -19.90 -8.44
N LYS A 229 6.53 -20.26 -7.15
CA LYS A 229 7.43 -21.32 -6.67
C LYS A 229 6.76 -22.70 -6.70
N TYR A 230 6.46 -23.17 -7.91
CA TYR A 230 5.93 -24.52 -8.13
C TYR A 230 6.90 -25.59 -7.59
N GLY A 231 6.35 -26.68 -7.04
CA GLY A 231 7.12 -27.82 -6.52
C GLY A 231 7.72 -27.63 -5.13
N VAL A 232 7.43 -26.52 -4.44
CA VAL A 232 7.97 -26.21 -3.10
C VAL A 232 6.96 -26.47 -1.98
N THR A 233 5.66 -26.46 -2.29
CA THR A 233 4.59 -26.48 -1.29
C THR A 233 4.02 -27.88 -1.02
N VAL A 234 3.62 -28.11 0.23
CA VAL A 234 2.75 -29.21 0.67
C VAL A 234 1.36 -28.70 1.06
N SER A 235 1.11 -27.39 0.91
CA SER A 235 -0.20 -26.75 1.09
C SER A 235 -0.89 -26.56 -0.25
N ASP A 236 -2.17 -26.23 -0.16
CA ASP A 236 -3.00 -25.76 -1.27
C ASP A 236 -2.49 -24.48 -1.94
N HIS A 237 -1.90 -23.53 -1.19
CA HIS A 237 -1.27 -22.35 -1.78
C HIS A 237 0.20 -22.58 -2.19
N ILE A 238 0.64 -21.84 -3.21
CA ILE A 238 1.99 -21.88 -3.79
C ILE A 238 2.62 -20.49 -3.64
N PRO A 239 3.87 -20.37 -3.13
CA PRO A 239 4.48 -19.07 -2.87
C PRO A 239 4.66 -18.22 -4.15
N LEU A 240 4.31 -16.94 -4.03
CA LEU A 240 4.60 -15.90 -5.02
C LEU A 240 5.91 -15.20 -4.65
N ALA A 241 6.81 -15.01 -5.61
CA ALA A 241 8.11 -14.35 -5.40
C ALA A 241 8.32 -13.22 -6.40
N PHE A 242 8.86 -12.10 -5.94
CA PHE A 242 9.28 -11.00 -6.80
C PHE A 242 10.53 -10.31 -6.25
N SER A 243 11.22 -9.56 -7.13
CA SER A 243 12.43 -8.83 -6.75
C SER A 243 12.26 -7.34 -7.04
N ILE A 244 12.57 -6.50 -6.06
CA ILE A 244 12.51 -5.04 -6.16
C ILE A 244 13.92 -4.50 -6.39
N ASN A 245 14.12 -3.79 -7.49
CA ASN A 245 15.33 -3.05 -7.76
C ASN A 245 15.31 -1.71 -7.04
N VAL A 246 15.98 -1.66 -5.89
CA VAL A 246 15.99 -0.45 -5.06
C VAL A 246 16.60 0.75 -5.79
N GLU A 247 17.49 0.53 -6.75
CA GLU A 247 18.14 1.61 -7.51
C GLU A 247 17.22 2.23 -8.58
N GLN A 248 16.17 1.54 -8.99
CA GLN A 248 15.18 2.04 -9.96
C GLN A 248 14.02 2.77 -9.31
N LEU A 249 13.93 2.75 -7.97
CA LEU A 249 12.88 3.45 -7.25
C LEU A 249 13.10 4.97 -7.32
N PRO A 250 12.01 5.75 -7.44
CA PRO A 250 12.11 7.20 -7.41
C PRO A 250 12.66 7.64 -6.05
N SER A 251 13.56 8.62 -6.09
CA SER A 251 13.98 9.31 -4.87
C SER A 251 12.75 10.01 -4.26
N THR A 252 12.41 9.65 -3.04
CA THR A 252 11.40 10.31 -2.19
C THR A 252 11.82 11.71 -1.75
N MET A 253 13.10 12.05 -1.91
CA MET A 253 13.45 13.44 -2.17
C MET A 253 13.17 13.70 -3.65
N GLY A 254 12.04 14.37 -3.94
CA GLY A 254 12.04 15.32 -5.06
C GLY A 254 13.31 16.16 -4.95
N VAL A 255 13.83 16.65 -6.06
CA VAL A 255 15.01 17.52 -6.10
C VAL A 255 14.77 18.74 -5.21
N ASN A 256 14.98 18.60 -3.91
CA ASN A 256 15.45 19.68 -3.08
C ASN A 256 16.87 19.84 -3.58
N TYR A 257 17.04 20.76 -4.54
CA TYR A 257 18.24 21.57 -4.50
C TYR A 257 18.43 21.90 -3.02
N VAL A 258 19.43 21.29 -2.40
CA VAL A 258 19.96 21.75 -1.11
C VAL A 258 20.67 23.07 -1.46
N ASN A 259 19.89 24.05 -1.88
CA ASN A 259 20.18 25.41 -1.55
C ASN A 259 20.02 25.44 -0.04
N ASN A 260 21.13 25.76 0.59
CA ASN A 260 21.39 25.87 2.01
C ASN A 260 20.51 26.97 2.65
N TYR A 261 19.20 26.92 2.43
CA TYR A 261 18.23 27.76 3.08
C TYR A 261 17.66 26.93 4.22
N ASP A 262 17.86 27.44 5.43
CA ASP A 262 17.30 26.94 6.68
C ASP A 262 15.90 26.35 6.49
N ASN A 263 15.57 25.29 7.23
CA ASN A 263 14.25 24.66 7.32
C ASN A 263 13.16 25.68 7.68
N ILE A 264 12.76 26.52 6.74
CA ILE A 264 11.73 27.52 6.92
C ILE A 264 10.55 27.11 6.05
N LYS A 265 9.47 26.73 6.72
CA LYS A 265 8.26 26.23 6.10
C LYS A 265 7.27 27.37 5.96
N LEU A 266 6.73 27.57 4.76
CA LEU A 266 5.66 28.52 4.51
C LEU A 266 4.35 27.96 5.09
N GLU A 267 3.76 28.67 6.06
CA GLU A 267 2.48 28.28 6.66
C GLU A 267 1.36 29.11 6.02
N TRP A 268 0.82 28.63 4.90
CA TRP A 268 -0.22 29.31 4.12
C TRP A 268 -1.42 29.75 4.96
N ALA A 269 -1.79 28.98 5.99
CA ALA A 269 -2.92 29.28 6.88
C ALA A 269 -2.65 30.46 7.84
N ALA A 270 -1.40 30.85 8.03
CA ALA A 270 -1.02 31.99 8.86
C ALA A 270 -0.86 33.29 8.07
N LEU A 271 -0.97 33.23 6.73
CA LEU A 271 -0.82 34.38 5.84
C LEU A 271 -2.13 35.16 5.74
N SER A 272 -2.04 36.48 5.70
CA SER A 272 -3.19 37.34 5.42
C SER A 272 -3.53 37.35 3.93
N ASP A 273 -4.75 37.78 3.58
CA ASP A 273 -5.15 37.96 2.17
C ASP A 273 -4.20 38.91 1.40
N LYS A 274 -3.57 39.85 2.11
CA LYS A 274 -2.55 40.75 1.55
C LYS A 274 -1.25 40.01 1.23
N ASP A 275 -0.85 39.05 2.07
CA ASP A 275 0.33 38.23 1.85
C ASP A 275 0.11 37.26 0.68
N ILE A 276 -1.08 36.66 0.59
CA ILE A 276 -1.49 35.81 -0.53
C ILE A 276 -1.48 36.63 -1.83
N SER A 277 -2.05 37.84 -1.82
CA SER A 277 -2.03 38.75 -2.97
C SER A 277 -0.60 39.13 -3.38
N GLY A 278 0.29 39.35 -2.40
CA GLY A 278 1.70 39.62 -2.63
C GLY A 278 2.45 38.44 -3.23
N TYR A 279 2.17 37.21 -2.77
CA TYR A 279 2.71 35.99 -3.35
C TYR A 279 2.27 35.82 -4.81
N SER A 280 0.97 35.99 -5.09
CA SER A 280 0.43 35.89 -6.46
C SER A 280 1.08 36.93 -7.37
N TYR A 281 1.20 38.18 -6.91
CA TYR A 281 1.85 39.24 -7.68
C TYR A 281 3.32 38.92 -8.01
N ASN A 282 4.09 38.46 -7.02
CA ASN A 282 5.49 38.08 -7.23
C ASN A 282 5.63 36.88 -8.18
N THR A 283 4.77 35.89 -8.01
CA THR A 283 4.71 34.69 -8.85
C THR A 283 4.45 35.08 -10.30
N ASP A 284 3.45 35.93 -10.57
CA ASP A 284 3.14 36.40 -11.92
C ASP A 284 4.31 37.18 -12.54
N GLN A 285 4.96 38.06 -11.77
CA GLN A 285 6.11 38.84 -12.27
C GLN A 285 7.30 37.93 -12.62
N TYR A 286 7.58 36.94 -11.79
CA TYR A 286 8.73 36.06 -11.98
C TYR A 286 8.50 34.96 -13.01
N LEU A 287 7.28 34.39 -13.09
CA LEU A 287 6.93 33.40 -14.11
C LEU A 287 6.98 34.01 -15.52
N ASN A 288 6.62 35.29 -15.67
CA ASN A 288 6.74 36.00 -16.95
C ASN A 288 8.18 36.11 -17.48
N ASN A 289 9.19 35.90 -16.63
CA ASN A 289 10.60 35.95 -17.03
C ASN A 289 11.18 34.57 -17.38
N ILE A 290 10.39 33.49 -17.25
CA ILE A 290 10.85 32.14 -17.57
C ILE A 290 10.81 31.92 -19.09
N SER A 291 11.91 31.42 -19.65
CA SER A 291 11.96 31.04 -21.06
C SER A 291 11.20 29.74 -21.29
N VAL A 292 10.17 29.82 -22.13
CA VAL A 292 9.34 28.66 -22.50
C VAL A 292 10.08 27.83 -23.55
N ALA A 293 10.30 26.55 -23.25
CA ALA A 293 10.91 25.57 -24.15
C ALA A 293 9.96 25.17 -25.29
N LYS A 294 9.65 26.11 -26.18
CA LYS A 294 8.61 25.97 -27.23
C LYS A 294 8.82 24.77 -28.14
N GLU A 295 10.06 24.53 -28.57
CA GLU A 295 10.38 23.43 -29.48
C GLU A 295 10.18 22.07 -28.79
N ALA A 296 10.56 21.96 -27.52
CA ALA A 296 10.34 20.76 -26.73
C ALA A 296 8.85 20.51 -26.44
N ILE A 297 8.07 21.55 -26.11
CA ILE A 297 6.63 21.45 -25.81
C ILE A 297 5.82 21.11 -27.06
N LEU A 298 6.20 21.65 -28.21
CA LEU A 298 5.52 21.41 -29.48
C LEU A 298 5.95 20.10 -30.15
N CYS A 299 6.86 19.34 -29.53
CA CYS A 299 7.28 18.04 -30.02
C CYS A 299 6.10 17.05 -29.96
N LYS A 300 5.68 16.55 -31.14
CA LYS A 300 4.60 15.56 -31.26
C LYS A 300 5.07 14.11 -31.22
N ASP A 301 6.38 13.90 -31.08
CA ASP A 301 6.96 12.57 -30.99
C ASP A 301 6.93 12.09 -29.53
N VAL A 302 6.01 11.17 -29.23
CA VAL A 302 5.87 10.53 -27.92
C VAL A 302 7.08 9.70 -27.50
N ASN A 303 7.97 9.35 -28.44
CA ASN A 303 9.22 8.62 -28.17
C ASN A 303 10.47 9.48 -28.43
N CYS A 304 10.34 10.81 -28.32
CA CYS A 304 11.43 11.74 -28.61
C CYS A 304 12.69 11.41 -27.80
N LYS A 305 13.80 11.14 -28.49
CA LYS A 305 15.13 10.89 -27.90
C LYS A 305 16.05 12.11 -27.95
N ASN A 306 15.52 13.28 -28.30
CA ASN A 306 16.32 14.50 -28.37
C ASN A 306 16.74 14.93 -26.96
N LEU A 307 18.05 14.82 -26.69
CA LEU A 307 18.63 15.21 -25.40
C LEU A 307 18.46 16.70 -25.11
N GLU A 308 18.37 17.53 -26.15
CA GLU A 308 18.13 18.97 -26.01
C GLU A 308 16.72 19.24 -25.47
N HIS A 309 15.69 18.59 -26.02
CA HIS A 309 14.31 18.75 -25.51
C HIS A 309 14.21 18.35 -24.04
N LYS A 310 14.87 17.24 -23.66
CA LYS A 310 14.92 16.80 -22.26
C LYS A 310 15.59 17.86 -21.38
N ARG A 311 16.72 18.41 -21.81
CA ARG A 311 17.46 19.44 -21.07
C ARG A 311 16.65 20.72 -20.92
N GLU A 312 16.01 21.19 -21.98
CA GLU A 312 15.18 22.40 -21.98
C GLU A 312 13.96 22.25 -21.07
N LEU A 313 13.28 21.09 -21.08
CA LEU A 313 12.15 20.80 -20.20
C LEU A 313 12.56 20.73 -18.73
N CYS A 314 13.67 20.05 -18.42
CA CYS A 314 14.21 20.02 -17.06
C CYS A 314 14.59 21.44 -16.58
N SER A 315 15.25 22.23 -17.42
CA SER A 315 15.65 23.60 -17.08
C SER A 315 14.44 24.52 -16.86
N MET A 316 13.40 24.37 -17.70
CA MET A 316 12.15 25.10 -17.55
C MET A 316 11.42 24.72 -16.26
N TYR A 317 11.38 23.42 -15.92
CA TYR A 317 10.80 22.94 -14.67
C TYR A 317 11.53 23.52 -13.45
N ASP A 318 12.86 23.43 -13.42
CA ASP A 318 13.67 23.96 -12.33
C ASP A 318 13.47 25.47 -12.15
N ALA A 319 13.43 26.21 -13.26
CA ALA A 319 13.16 27.65 -13.24
C ALA A 319 11.77 27.99 -12.67
N ILE A 320 10.73 27.19 -12.96
CA ILE A 320 9.39 27.37 -12.38
C ILE A 320 9.43 27.12 -10.87
N VAL A 321 10.07 26.05 -10.44
CA VAL A 321 10.19 25.70 -9.01
C VAL A 321 10.93 26.80 -8.25
N ASP A 322 12.06 27.27 -8.79
CA ASP A 322 12.85 28.35 -8.18
C ASP A 322 12.03 29.64 -8.07
N VAL A 323 11.30 30.02 -9.11
CA VAL A 323 10.44 31.21 -9.10
C VAL A 323 9.36 31.13 -8.03
N LEU A 324 8.68 29.98 -7.90
CA LEU A 324 7.65 29.79 -6.87
C LEU A 324 8.26 29.88 -5.47
N TYR A 325 9.48 29.35 -5.30
CA TYR A 325 10.21 29.44 -4.05
C TYR A 325 10.61 30.88 -3.70
N GLU A 326 11.22 31.61 -4.63
CA GLU A 326 11.59 33.03 -4.45
C GLU A 326 10.37 33.91 -4.15
N SER A 327 9.23 33.64 -4.81
CA SER A 327 7.96 34.34 -4.55
C SER A 327 7.47 34.14 -3.12
N GLY A 328 7.74 32.98 -2.53
CA GLY A 328 7.42 32.65 -1.14
C GLY A 328 8.37 33.25 -0.11
N LYS A 329 9.63 33.56 -0.46
CA LYS A 329 10.68 34.02 0.47
C LYS A 329 10.24 35.12 1.45
N PRO A 330 9.56 36.19 1.02
CA PRO A 330 9.15 37.28 1.92
C PRO A 330 8.19 36.87 3.04
N PHE A 331 7.47 35.75 2.88
CA PHE A 331 6.38 35.31 3.76
C PHE A 331 6.79 34.20 4.73
N HIS A 332 8.09 33.91 4.82
CA HIS A 332 8.63 32.89 5.68
C HIS A 332 8.64 33.32 7.15
N VAL A 333 8.04 32.52 8.04
CA VAL A 333 8.04 32.77 9.49
C VAL A 333 9.15 31.97 10.17
N LYS A 334 10.02 32.64 10.96
CA LYS A 334 11.02 31.96 11.81
C LYS A 334 10.30 31.22 12.95
N GLY A 335 10.15 29.90 12.82
CA GLY A 335 9.34 29.10 13.75
C GLY A 335 9.90 29.02 15.17
N LYS A 336 9.06 29.37 16.17
CA LYS A 336 9.19 28.82 17.53
C LYS A 336 8.65 27.39 17.51
N HIS A 337 9.38 26.45 18.10
CA HIS A 337 8.93 25.06 18.28
C HIS A 337 7.58 25.02 18.98
N LYS A 338 6.52 24.64 18.24
CA LYS A 338 5.26 24.17 18.81
C LYS A 338 4.89 22.82 18.21
N GLN A 339 4.37 21.95 19.07
CA GLN A 339 3.94 20.58 18.77
C GLN A 339 2.97 20.57 17.58
N LYS A 340 3.20 19.63 16.67
CA LYS A 340 2.43 19.44 15.42
C LYS A 340 0.94 19.23 15.73
N LEU A 341 0.09 20.20 15.39
CA LEU A 341 -1.30 19.93 15.05
C LEU A 341 -1.35 19.56 13.56
N HIS A 342 -1.81 18.35 13.26
CA HIS A 342 -1.90 17.84 11.90
C HIS A 342 -3.25 18.26 11.29
N ILE A 343 -3.27 19.42 10.63
CA ILE A 343 -4.42 19.85 9.82
C ILE A 343 -3.94 20.10 8.39
N ARG A 344 -4.60 19.45 7.42
CA ARG A 344 -4.62 19.80 5.98
C ARG A 344 -6.09 19.98 5.58
N LEU A 345 -6.36 21.06 4.86
CA LEU A 345 -7.68 21.66 4.60
C LEU A 345 -8.49 21.00 3.49
N GLY A 346 -9.82 21.10 3.61
CA GLY A 346 -10.79 21.06 2.51
C GLY A 346 -11.59 19.77 2.36
N TRP A 347 -10.91 18.64 2.16
CA TRP A 347 -11.57 17.34 1.95
C TRP A 347 -11.85 16.62 3.28
N LYS A 348 -10.96 16.84 4.26
CA LYS A 348 -11.01 16.16 5.56
C LYS A 348 -12.22 16.59 6.38
N GLU A 349 -12.69 17.83 6.32
CA GLU A 349 -13.83 18.27 7.14
C GLU A 349 -15.17 17.73 6.61
N HIS A 350 -15.34 17.70 5.28
CA HIS A 350 -16.55 17.15 4.67
C HIS A 350 -16.60 15.62 4.76
N ILE A 351 -15.47 14.92 4.58
CA ILE A 351 -15.44 13.45 4.60
C ILE A 351 -15.15 12.86 5.97
N ALA A 352 -14.47 13.55 6.87
CA ALA A 352 -14.29 13.03 8.24
C ALA A 352 -15.61 12.88 8.96
N MET A 353 -16.60 13.74 8.70
CA MET A 353 -17.94 13.60 9.28
C MET A 353 -18.58 12.27 8.83
N TYR A 354 -18.60 11.99 7.53
CA TYR A 354 -19.13 10.73 6.99
C TYR A 354 -18.30 9.50 7.39
N GLN A 355 -16.97 9.64 7.49
CA GLN A 355 -16.08 8.57 7.95
C GLN A 355 -16.24 8.27 9.44
N ASP A 356 -16.46 9.29 10.26
CA ASP A 356 -16.71 9.11 11.70
C ASP A 356 -18.11 8.54 11.94
N GLU A 357 -19.13 8.95 11.18
CA GLU A 357 -20.47 8.37 11.22
C GLU A 357 -20.47 6.90 10.76
N ALA A 358 -19.82 6.58 9.64
CA ALA A 358 -19.65 5.20 9.18
C ALA A 358 -18.87 4.34 10.19
N ARG A 359 -17.85 4.91 10.86
CA ARG A 359 -17.07 4.24 11.91
C ARG A 359 -17.90 4.01 13.18
N VAL A 360 -18.76 4.95 13.57
CA VAL A 360 -19.68 4.81 14.71
C VAL A 360 -20.72 3.73 14.41
N ALA A 361 -21.32 3.76 13.22
CA ALA A 361 -22.28 2.74 12.79
C ALA A 361 -21.63 1.34 12.74
N PHE A 362 -20.39 1.23 12.25
CA PHE A 362 -19.61 -0.01 12.26
C PHE A 362 -19.34 -0.51 13.68
N LYS A 363 -18.90 0.37 14.59
CA LYS A 363 -18.65 -0.01 15.99
C LYS A 363 -19.92 -0.46 16.70
N LEU A 364 -21.05 0.18 16.44
CA LEU A 364 -22.34 -0.21 17.01
C LEU A 364 -22.76 -1.59 16.50
N TRP A 365 -22.63 -1.84 15.20
CA TRP A 365 -22.87 -3.14 14.58
C TRP A 365 -21.95 -4.24 15.13
N ASP A 366 -20.67 -3.92 15.35
CA ASP A 366 -19.68 -4.84 15.94
C ASP A 366 -20.01 -5.17 17.42
N MET A 367 -20.37 -4.16 18.22
CA MET A 367 -20.79 -4.34 19.62
C MET A 367 -22.03 -5.23 19.78
N ILE A 368 -22.92 -5.24 18.78
CA ILE A 368 -24.15 -6.04 18.78
C ILE A 368 -23.89 -7.47 18.24
N GLY A 369 -22.64 -7.81 17.92
CA GLY A 369 -22.27 -9.16 17.50
C GLY A 369 -22.43 -9.40 15.99
N ARG A 370 -22.32 -8.33 15.19
CA ARG A 370 -22.29 -8.37 13.72
C ARG A 370 -23.55 -9.02 13.11
N PRO A 371 -24.76 -8.53 13.44
CA PRO A 371 -25.99 -9.09 12.89
C PRO A 371 -26.04 -8.95 11.36
N LYS A 372 -26.49 -9.99 10.66
CA LYS A 372 -26.55 -10.02 9.18
C LYS A 372 -27.85 -9.44 8.60
N GLN A 373 -28.75 -8.98 9.46
CA GLN A 373 -30.04 -8.40 9.13
C GLN A 373 -30.51 -7.55 10.33
N GLY A 374 -31.35 -6.54 10.10
CA GLY A 374 -31.85 -5.65 11.15
C GLY A 374 -31.44 -4.19 10.96
N LEU A 375 -31.97 -3.33 11.82
CA LEU A 375 -31.84 -1.86 11.71
C LEU A 375 -30.38 -1.41 11.68
N GLU A 376 -29.53 -1.99 12.53
CA GLU A 376 -28.13 -1.62 12.67
C GLU A 376 -27.27 -2.10 11.48
N PHE A 377 -27.67 -3.21 10.84
CA PHE A 377 -27.06 -3.69 9.60
C PHE A 377 -27.44 -2.80 8.41
N GLU A 378 -28.70 -2.41 8.28
CA GLU A 378 -29.17 -1.50 7.23
C GLU A 378 -28.62 -0.08 7.42
N GLN A 379 -28.51 0.40 8.66
CA GLN A 379 -27.92 1.70 8.97
C GLN A 379 -26.42 1.72 8.62
N LYS A 380 -25.66 0.67 8.98
CA LYS A 380 -24.26 0.52 8.52
C LYS A 380 -24.17 0.57 6.99
N LYS A 381 -25.07 -0.11 6.28
CA LYS A 381 -25.07 -0.15 4.82
C LYS A 381 -25.40 1.22 4.21
N GLN A 382 -26.38 1.93 4.76
CA GLN A 382 -26.77 3.27 4.30
C GLN A 382 -25.66 4.30 4.48
N GLU A 383 -24.99 4.35 5.64
CA GLU A 383 -23.90 5.31 5.89
C GLU A 383 -22.68 5.08 4.99
N ILE A 384 -22.47 3.82 4.54
CA ILE A 384 -21.43 3.49 3.55
C ILE A 384 -21.83 3.93 2.13
N VAL A 385 -23.12 3.89 1.81
CA VAL A 385 -23.66 4.28 0.48
C VAL A 385 -23.79 5.81 0.34
N GLN A 386 -23.94 6.55 1.43
CA GLN A 386 -24.00 8.01 1.41
C GLN A 386 -22.64 8.72 1.24
N MET A 387 -21.53 7.97 1.17
CA MET A 387 -20.25 8.55 0.79
C MET A 387 -20.36 9.10 -0.64
N PRO A 388 -20.04 10.39 -0.87
CA PRO A 388 -20.21 10.99 -2.19
C PRO A 388 -19.38 10.24 -3.24
N ASP A 389 -20.05 9.84 -4.32
CA ASP A 389 -19.46 9.23 -5.51
C ASP A 389 -18.43 10.19 -6.12
N THR A 390 -17.17 9.75 -6.22
CA THR A 390 -16.05 10.54 -6.77
C THR A 390 -16.22 10.91 -8.25
N SER A 391 -17.24 10.37 -8.92
CA SER A 391 -17.51 10.59 -10.35
C SER A 391 -18.32 11.85 -10.68
N MET A 392 -18.89 12.58 -9.71
CA MET A 392 -19.81 13.71 -10.00
C MET A 392 -19.25 15.13 -9.92
N LEU A 393 -17.95 15.35 -9.67
CA LEU A 393 -17.40 16.70 -9.49
C LEU A 393 -16.34 17.13 -10.52
N PHE A 394 -16.09 16.36 -11.59
CA PHE A 394 -15.22 16.77 -12.70
C PHE A 394 -15.93 17.52 -13.84
N VAL A 395 -17.11 18.11 -13.58
CA VAL A 395 -17.73 19.08 -14.48
C VAL A 395 -17.76 20.42 -13.76
N LEU A 396 -16.96 21.37 -14.28
CA LEU A 396 -16.68 22.72 -13.75
C LEU A 396 -15.50 22.77 -12.77
N TYR A 397 -14.27 22.78 -13.29
CA TYR A 397 -13.34 23.92 -13.26
C TYR A 397 -12.23 23.73 -14.29
#